data_AF-A0A9W2YZ69-F1
#
_entry.id   AF-A0A9W2YZ69-F1
#
_cell.length_a   1.000
_cell.length_b   1.000
_cell.length_c   1.000
_cell.angle_alpha   90.00
_cell.angle_beta   90.00
_cell.angle_gamma   90.00
#
_symmetry.space_group_name_H-M   'P 1'
#
loop_
_entity.id
_entity.type
_entity.pdbx_description
1 polymer ?
#
loop_
_entity_poly.entity_id
_entity_poly.type
_entity_poly.pdbx_seq_one_letter_code
_entity_poly.pdbx_strand_id
1 'polypeptide(L)'
;MVGYHWPQSYVAHIAKSAGKVHMRKRCHKGGTGDRVPKSLCNAQFDWTTQNRNNNADDDDDDDDEEEEEEEDEETLLKKNLERKILIWHSFVLVLSTLLMIVGFVLLYGFSPYVRNIITTFPGYNNYGHFVNLAYEPKELRFGEMTSTLGVILVVLNVGYILCQLVYLSSLVHRNPFALPLVTLLTGVVLLIEVNMINIYMSPVAALNADATNALQDKLVKSYAIYDTNVFSVTYDIIAIWGRCCGIINQYDFQTMLLKYRHGGVPRVLQVPATCCKETEFISGISAVVDCAVRAENIYTVGCYNMLFDWLMFYCNLYSIVVVIQLLDMAVHILLYKRRVRILILYTSKFKTPIFDSWLSKGNTT
;
A
#
# COMPACT_ATOMS: atom_id res chain seq x y z
N MET A 1 21.89 20.88 4.90
CA MET A 1 22.52 19.70 4.28
C MET A 1 23.32 18.98 5.37
N VAL A 2 22.78 17.88 5.89
CA VAL A 2 23.47 17.00 6.85
C VAL A 2 23.27 15.59 6.30
N GLY A 3 24.35 14.97 5.85
CA GLY A 3 24.34 13.62 5.30
C GLY A 3 24.36 12.60 6.44
N TYR A 4 23.40 11.67 6.44
CA TYR A 4 23.39 10.53 7.34
C TYR A 4 23.84 9.28 6.58
N HIS A 5 25.01 8.78 6.96
CA HIS A 5 25.50 7.45 6.60
C HIS A 5 24.75 6.41 7.44
N TRP A 6 24.14 5.41 6.80
CA TRP A 6 23.55 4.25 7.47
C TRP A 6 24.43 3.00 7.32
N PRO A 7 24.47 2.09 8.33
CA PRO A 7 25.22 0.85 8.26
C PRO A 7 24.54 -0.19 7.35
N GLN A 8 25.36 -0.93 6.61
CA GLN A 8 25.00 -1.71 5.42
C GLN A 8 24.59 -3.17 5.71
N SER A 9 24.13 -3.51 6.91
CA SER A 9 24.06 -4.90 7.37
C SER A 9 22.66 -5.36 7.76
N TYR A 10 21.69 -5.40 6.84
CA TYR A 10 20.39 -6.08 7.09
C TYR A 10 19.66 -6.65 5.85
N VAL A 11 20.33 -6.82 4.69
CA VAL A 11 19.65 -7.29 3.45
C VAL A 11 19.86 -8.79 3.14
N ALA A 12 20.73 -9.49 3.87
CA ALA A 12 21.10 -10.86 3.53
C ALA A 12 20.46 -11.90 4.47
N HIS A 13 19.16 -12.18 4.37
CA HIS A 13 18.65 -13.47 4.92
C HIS A 13 17.31 -14.02 4.37
N ILE A 14 16.69 -13.44 3.34
CA ILE A 14 15.44 -13.99 2.75
C ILE A 14 15.64 -14.30 1.26
N ALA A 15 16.52 -15.25 0.95
CA ALA A 15 16.65 -15.81 -0.40
C ALA A 15 17.27 -17.21 -0.36
N LYS A 16 16.62 -18.16 0.31
CA LYS A 16 16.99 -19.59 0.17
C LYS A 16 15.86 -20.51 0.61
N SER A 17 14.87 -20.73 -0.25
CA SER A 17 14.11 -21.99 -0.35
C SER A 17 12.95 -21.85 -1.34
N ALA A 18 13.22 -22.08 -2.62
CA ALA A 18 12.19 -22.49 -3.56
C ALA A 18 12.75 -23.63 -4.41
N GLY A 19 12.48 -24.85 -3.95
CA GLY A 19 12.83 -26.08 -4.65
C GLY A 19 12.09 -26.20 -5.98
N LYS A 20 12.84 -26.60 -7.00
CA LYS A 20 12.35 -26.91 -8.35
C LYS A 20 11.49 -28.17 -8.29
N VAL A 21 10.18 -28.06 -8.54
CA VAL A 21 9.30 -29.22 -8.77
C VAL A 21 9.04 -29.34 -10.27
N HIS A 22 9.62 -30.37 -10.88
CA HIS A 22 9.36 -30.75 -12.27
C HIS A 22 8.15 -31.71 -12.28
N MET A 23 6.99 -31.25 -12.79
CA MET A 23 5.91 -32.16 -13.16
C MET A 23 6.03 -32.57 -14.63
N ARG A 24 6.59 -33.76 -14.87
CA ARG A 24 6.40 -34.52 -16.10
C ARG A 24 5.04 -35.21 -16.04
N LYS A 25 4.10 -34.85 -16.93
CA LYS A 25 2.92 -35.69 -17.19
C LYS A 25 3.33 -36.80 -18.17
N ARG A 26 3.45 -38.04 -17.67
CA ARG A 26 3.43 -39.26 -18.49
C ARG A 26 1.97 -39.65 -18.74
N CYS A 27 1.57 -39.76 -20.00
CA CYS A 27 0.36 -40.49 -20.36
C CYS A 27 0.70 -41.99 -20.45
N HIS A 28 0.15 -42.78 -19.53
CA HIS A 28 0.17 -44.24 -19.64
C HIS A 28 -0.93 -44.69 -20.61
N LYS A 29 -0.54 -45.43 -21.65
CA LYS A 29 -1.40 -46.36 -22.38
C LYS A 29 -1.43 -47.67 -21.61
N GLY A 30 -2.62 -48.28 -21.48
CA GLY A 30 -2.76 -49.71 -21.20
C GLY A 30 -4.07 -50.09 -20.53
N GLY A 31 -4.79 -51.04 -21.14
CA GLY A 31 -5.69 -51.94 -20.41
C GLY A 31 -7.18 -51.84 -20.72
N THR A 32 -7.58 -52.44 -21.85
CA THR A 32 -8.82 -53.21 -22.09
C THR A 32 -10.06 -52.99 -21.21
N GLY A 33 -11.19 -52.70 -21.87
CA GLY A 33 -12.52 -53.05 -21.36
C GLY A 33 -13.52 -51.90 -21.38
N ASP A 34 -14.49 -52.02 -22.26
CA ASP A 34 -15.76 -51.28 -22.32
C ASP A 34 -15.79 -49.83 -22.79
N ARG A 35 -16.60 -49.65 -23.85
CA ARG A 35 -16.84 -48.43 -24.60
C ARG A 35 -17.70 -47.47 -23.77
N VAL A 36 -17.12 -46.33 -23.41
CA VAL A 36 -17.87 -45.12 -23.06
C VAL A 36 -17.46 -44.02 -24.05
N PRO A 37 -18.39 -43.34 -24.73
CA PRO A 37 -18.02 -42.26 -25.65
C PRO A 37 -17.50 -41.06 -24.86
N LYS A 38 -16.20 -40.77 -24.99
CA LYS A 38 -15.60 -39.51 -24.58
C LYS A 38 -15.91 -38.44 -25.65
N SER A 39 -17.07 -37.81 -25.56
CA SER A 39 -17.43 -36.65 -26.37
C SER A 39 -17.84 -35.45 -25.49
N LEU A 40 -17.07 -35.17 -24.44
CA LEU A 40 -17.26 -34.00 -23.57
C LEU A 40 -15.95 -33.67 -22.84
N CYS A 41 -14.95 -33.18 -23.57
CA CYS A 41 -13.83 -32.39 -23.06
C CYS A 41 -12.99 -31.91 -24.25
N ASN A 42 -13.52 -30.91 -24.95
CA ASN A 42 -12.83 -29.90 -25.77
C ASN A 42 -13.84 -29.36 -26.79
N ALA A 43 -14.79 -28.56 -26.32
CA ALA A 43 -15.47 -27.62 -27.19
C ALA A 43 -14.60 -26.36 -27.27
N GLN A 44 -13.49 -26.47 -28.00
CA GLN A 44 -12.85 -25.31 -28.59
C GLN A 44 -13.52 -25.16 -29.96
N PHE A 45 -14.40 -24.17 -30.05
CA PHE A 45 -15.17 -23.88 -31.25
C PHE A 45 -14.21 -23.31 -32.29
N ASP A 46 -13.72 -24.18 -33.16
CA ASP A 46 -12.87 -23.86 -34.30
C ASP A 46 -13.79 -23.59 -35.51
N TRP A 47 -13.62 -22.44 -36.16
CA TRP A 47 -14.47 -21.96 -37.27
C TRP A 47 -13.81 -22.12 -38.64
N THR A 48 -12.90 -23.08 -38.76
CA THR A 48 -12.30 -23.51 -40.04
C THR A 48 -12.49 -25.03 -40.05
N THR A 49 -13.23 -25.67 -40.95
CA THR A 49 -13.12 -25.69 -42.41
C THR A 49 -14.22 -26.62 -42.94
N GLN A 50 -14.89 -26.33 -44.05
CA GLN A 50 -15.18 -27.35 -45.09
C GLN A 50 -15.86 -26.75 -46.32
N ASN A 51 -15.04 -26.35 -47.29
CA ASN A 51 -15.42 -26.49 -48.68
C ASN A 51 -14.15 -26.76 -49.49
N ARG A 52 -13.83 -28.02 -49.76
CA ARG A 52 -12.87 -28.36 -50.81
C ARG A 52 -13.25 -29.67 -51.46
N ASN A 53 -13.78 -29.52 -52.67
CA ASN A 53 -13.91 -30.55 -53.67
C ASN A 53 -12.53 -31.11 -54.01
N ASN A 54 -12.47 -32.42 -54.17
CA ASN A 54 -11.40 -33.10 -54.86
C ASN A 54 -11.42 -32.65 -56.32
N ASN A 55 -10.33 -32.04 -56.79
CA ASN A 55 -9.82 -32.23 -58.13
C ASN A 55 -8.31 -32.04 -58.05
N ALA A 56 -7.61 -33.10 -58.45
CA ALA A 56 -6.20 -33.07 -58.79
C ALA A 56 -6.02 -32.22 -60.06
N ASP A 57 -4.93 -31.46 -60.12
CA ASP A 57 -3.93 -31.54 -61.19
C ASP A 57 -2.85 -30.46 -60.92
N ASP A 58 -1.62 -30.97 -60.78
CA ASP A 58 -0.30 -30.48 -61.18
C ASP A 58 0.09 -28.98 -61.15
N ASP A 59 1.28 -28.80 -60.57
CA ASP A 59 2.35 -27.86 -60.89
C ASP A 59 2.14 -26.36 -60.61
N ASP A 60 2.64 -25.90 -59.45
CA ASP A 60 3.49 -24.70 -59.24
C ASP A 60 3.65 -24.47 -57.72
N ASP A 61 4.46 -25.31 -57.05
CA ASP A 61 4.81 -25.19 -55.63
C ASP A 61 6.20 -24.52 -55.52
N ASP A 62 6.29 -23.25 -55.10
CA ASP A 62 7.52 -22.66 -54.53
C ASP A 62 7.32 -21.27 -53.85
N ASP A 63 6.13 -20.64 -53.87
CA ASP A 63 5.93 -19.27 -53.31
C ASP A 63 5.06 -19.18 -52.03
N ASP A 64 4.57 -20.28 -51.47
CA ASP A 64 3.65 -20.27 -50.30
C ASP A 64 4.35 -20.37 -48.91
N GLU A 65 5.68 -20.57 -48.84
CA GLU A 65 6.38 -20.73 -47.55
C GLU A 65 6.62 -19.40 -46.80
N GLU A 66 6.65 -18.25 -47.48
CA GLU A 66 6.91 -16.95 -46.81
C GLU A 66 5.71 -16.41 -46.02
N GLU A 67 4.47 -16.75 -46.36
CA GLU A 67 3.27 -16.26 -45.63
C GLU A 67 3.04 -16.96 -44.28
N GLU A 68 3.44 -18.24 -44.14
CA GLU A 68 3.28 -18.97 -42.85
C GLU A 68 4.27 -18.48 -41.78
N GLU A 69 5.49 -18.05 -42.15
CA GLU A 69 6.48 -17.57 -41.18
C GLU A 69 6.08 -16.20 -40.55
N GLU A 70 5.44 -15.30 -41.30
CA GLU A 70 5.01 -13.99 -40.79
C GLU A 70 3.85 -14.09 -39.78
N GLU A 71 2.88 -15.00 -39.99
CA GLU A 71 1.76 -15.17 -39.05
C GLU A 71 2.22 -15.70 -37.69
N ASP A 72 3.22 -16.58 -37.66
CA ASP A 72 3.75 -17.15 -36.42
C ASP A 72 4.50 -16.12 -35.56
N GLU A 73 5.23 -15.18 -36.18
CA GLU A 73 5.92 -14.11 -35.45
C GLU A 73 4.93 -13.12 -34.79
N GLU A 74 3.85 -12.74 -35.48
CA GLU A 74 2.84 -11.83 -34.93
C GLU A 74 2.09 -12.43 -33.74
N THR A 75 1.76 -13.74 -33.82
CA THR A 75 1.07 -14.42 -32.72
C THR A 75 1.96 -14.60 -31.49
N LEU A 76 3.26 -14.85 -31.69
CA LEU A 76 4.24 -14.96 -30.62
C LEU A 76 4.39 -13.62 -29.88
N LEU A 77 4.48 -12.51 -30.61
CA LEU A 77 4.66 -11.17 -30.05
C LEU A 77 3.44 -10.74 -29.22
N LYS A 78 2.21 -11.03 -29.70
CA LYS A 78 0.97 -10.81 -28.93
C LYS A 78 0.96 -11.61 -27.62
N LYS A 79 1.26 -12.92 -27.67
CA LYS A 79 1.30 -13.79 -26.47
C LYS A 79 2.33 -13.29 -25.44
N ASN A 80 3.49 -12.84 -25.91
CA ASN A 80 4.54 -12.31 -25.04
C ASN A 80 4.13 -11.01 -24.36
N LEU A 81 3.44 -10.11 -25.08
CA LEU A 81 2.95 -8.86 -24.51
C LEU A 81 1.87 -9.09 -23.45
N GLU A 82 0.90 -9.96 -23.72
CA GLU A 82 -0.16 -10.32 -22.75
C GLU A 82 0.43 -10.93 -21.47
N ARG A 83 1.42 -11.81 -21.61
CA ARG A 83 2.14 -12.37 -20.45
C ARG A 83 2.83 -11.29 -19.63
N LYS A 84 3.51 -10.33 -20.27
CA LYS A 84 4.19 -9.22 -19.56
C LYS A 84 3.20 -8.33 -18.79
N ILE A 85 2.06 -8.01 -19.42
CA ILE A 85 0.98 -7.23 -18.79
C ILE A 85 0.40 -7.96 -17.58
N LEU A 86 0.14 -9.27 -17.71
CA LEU A 86 -0.35 -10.10 -16.62
C LEU A 86 0.62 -10.10 -15.43
N ILE A 87 1.92 -10.25 -15.70
CA ILE A 87 2.97 -10.21 -14.66
C ILE A 87 2.99 -8.83 -13.98
N TRP A 88 2.90 -7.75 -14.76
CA TRP A 88 2.88 -6.39 -14.23
C TRP A 88 1.69 -6.14 -13.29
N HIS A 89 0.46 -6.45 -13.71
CA HIS A 89 -0.72 -6.26 -12.85
C HIS A 89 -0.72 -7.19 -11.64
N SER A 90 -0.17 -8.41 -11.77
CA SER A 90 0.01 -9.32 -10.63
C SER A 90 0.99 -8.72 -9.61
N PHE A 91 2.07 -8.09 -10.06
CA PHE A 91 3.01 -7.38 -9.20
C PHE A 91 2.33 -6.20 -8.49
N VAL A 92 1.58 -5.36 -9.20
CA VAL A 92 0.85 -4.22 -8.61
C VAL A 92 -0.19 -4.71 -7.61
N LEU A 93 -0.91 -5.80 -7.88
CA LEU A 93 -1.87 -6.40 -6.96
C LEU A 93 -1.22 -6.85 -5.65
N VAL A 94 -0.06 -7.52 -5.73
CA VAL A 94 0.70 -7.92 -4.55
C VAL A 94 1.17 -6.69 -3.77
N LEU A 95 1.67 -5.66 -4.46
CA LEU A 95 2.08 -4.41 -3.83
C LEU A 95 0.92 -3.73 -3.08
N SER A 96 -0.26 -3.59 -3.70
CA SER A 96 -1.45 -3.05 -3.04
C SER A 96 -1.90 -3.88 -1.84
N THR A 97 -1.77 -5.21 -1.92
CA THR A 97 -2.07 -6.10 -0.79
C THR A 97 -1.11 -5.87 0.38
N LEU A 98 0.19 -5.73 0.10
CA LEU A 98 1.18 -5.41 1.14
C LEU A 98 0.90 -4.05 1.80
N LEU A 99 0.51 -3.04 1.03
CA LEU A 99 0.17 -1.73 1.56
C LEU A 99 -1.11 -1.74 2.38
N MET A 100 -2.11 -2.52 1.97
CA MET A 100 -3.30 -2.76 2.80
C MET A 100 -2.91 -3.41 4.15
N ILE A 101 -1.99 -4.38 4.14
CA ILE A 101 -1.47 -5.00 5.38
C ILE A 101 -0.77 -3.94 6.24
N VAL A 102 0.07 -3.08 5.64
CA VAL A 102 0.69 -1.95 6.36
C VAL A 102 -0.37 -1.03 6.96
N GLY A 103 -1.46 -0.74 6.25
CA GLY A 103 -2.60 0.02 6.77
C GLY A 103 -3.23 -0.63 7.99
N PHE A 104 -3.46 -1.95 7.97
CA PHE A 104 -3.92 -2.70 9.15
C PHE A 104 -2.92 -2.66 10.31
N VAL A 105 -1.62 -2.73 10.02
CA VAL A 105 -0.58 -2.60 11.04
C VAL A 105 -0.56 -1.19 11.64
N LEU A 106 -0.78 -0.14 10.86
CA LEU A 106 -0.90 1.22 11.40
C LEU A 106 -2.15 1.38 12.29
N LEU A 107 -3.27 0.75 11.92
CA LEU A 107 -4.51 0.80 12.69
C LEU A 107 -4.44 0.02 14.01
N TYR A 108 -3.89 -1.19 13.98
CA TYR A 108 -3.98 -2.14 15.11
C TYR A 108 -2.62 -2.58 15.65
N GLY A 109 -1.58 -2.56 14.81
CA GLY A 109 -0.22 -3.01 15.12
C GLY A 109 0.73 -1.93 15.67
N PHE A 110 0.34 -0.65 15.64
CA PHE A 110 1.18 0.43 16.15
C PHE A 110 1.45 0.29 17.65
N SER A 111 0.42 -0.01 18.45
CA SER A 111 0.55 -0.21 19.90
C SER A 111 1.52 -1.33 20.29
N PRO A 112 1.39 -2.57 19.76
CA PRO A 112 2.35 -3.63 20.09
C PRO A 112 3.76 -3.35 19.56
N TYR A 113 3.89 -2.65 18.42
CA TYR A 113 5.19 -2.23 17.89
C TYR A 113 5.91 -1.26 18.85
N VAL A 114 5.22 -0.20 19.28
CA VAL A 114 5.74 0.78 20.24
C VAL A 114 6.12 0.09 21.55
N ARG A 115 5.24 -0.78 22.08
CA ARG A 115 5.48 -1.53 23.32
C ARG A 115 6.75 -2.38 23.23
N ASN A 116 6.91 -3.13 22.13
CA ASN A 116 8.09 -3.97 21.93
C ASN A 116 9.38 -3.14 21.95
N ILE A 117 9.39 -1.97 21.29
CA ILE A 117 10.56 -1.09 21.30
C ILE A 117 10.86 -0.58 22.71
N ILE A 118 9.86 -0.06 23.43
CA ILE A 118 10.07 0.49 24.77
C ILE A 118 10.61 -0.58 25.73
N THR A 119 10.13 -1.83 25.65
CA THR A 119 10.62 -2.92 26.50
C THR A 119 12.10 -3.26 26.27
N THR A 120 12.66 -2.87 25.12
CA THR A 120 14.09 -3.06 24.81
C THR A 120 14.97 -1.89 25.24
N PHE A 121 14.38 -0.78 25.72
CA PHE A 121 15.16 0.38 26.14
C PHE A 121 15.95 0.11 27.44
N PRO A 122 17.21 0.56 27.51
CA PRO A 122 17.98 0.49 28.73
C PRO A 122 17.35 1.42 29.77
N GLY A 123 17.23 0.92 31.00
CA GLY A 123 16.48 1.61 32.06
C GLY A 123 14.96 1.37 32.01
N TYR A 124 14.47 0.41 31.21
CA TYR A 124 13.03 0.11 31.13
C TYR A 124 12.35 -0.08 32.49
N ASN A 125 13.02 -0.79 33.40
CA ASN A 125 12.53 -1.04 34.76
C ASN A 125 12.25 0.27 35.53
N ASN A 126 12.98 1.35 35.24
CA ASN A 126 12.81 2.64 35.88
C ASN A 126 11.61 3.43 35.32
N TYR A 127 11.19 3.20 34.07
CA TYR A 127 9.99 3.85 33.51
C TYR A 127 8.71 3.48 34.26
N GLY A 128 8.61 2.27 34.80
CA GLY A 128 7.46 1.82 35.59
C GLY A 128 7.19 2.65 36.87
N HIS A 129 8.16 3.45 37.31
CA HIS A 129 7.99 4.37 38.45
C HIS A 129 7.35 5.72 38.08
N PHE A 130 7.25 6.00 36.78
CA PHE A 130 6.75 7.27 36.25
C PHE A 130 5.54 7.08 35.34
N VAL A 131 5.39 5.89 34.75
CA VAL A 131 4.28 5.51 33.89
C VAL A 131 3.44 4.43 34.56
N ASN A 132 2.13 4.63 34.64
CA ASN A 132 1.22 3.65 35.19
C ASN A 132 0.85 2.58 34.14
N LEU A 133 1.79 1.68 33.86
CA LEU A 133 1.66 0.62 32.85
C LEU A 133 0.50 -0.35 33.11
N ALA A 134 -0.06 -0.39 34.33
CA ALA A 134 -1.21 -1.23 34.65
C ALA A 134 -2.51 -0.75 33.97
N TYR A 135 -2.59 0.53 33.61
CA TYR A 135 -3.75 1.15 32.94
C TYR A 135 -3.47 1.45 31.47
N GLU A 136 -2.47 0.80 30.87
CA GLU A 136 -2.14 0.99 29.47
C GLU A 136 -3.31 0.57 28.56
N PRO A 137 -3.78 1.45 27.65
CA PRO A 137 -4.84 1.10 26.73
C PRO A 137 -4.35 0.04 25.73
N LYS A 138 -5.29 -0.79 25.25
CA LYS A 138 -4.99 -1.76 24.17
C LYS A 138 -4.54 -1.06 22.87
N GLU A 139 -5.06 0.13 22.63
CA GLU A 139 -4.77 0.95 21.45
C GLU A 139 -4.19 2.30 21.89
N LEU A 140 -2.93 2.57 21.49
CA LEU A 140 -2.29 3.87 21.68
C LEU A 140 -2.81 4.84 20.63
N ARG A 141 -3.73 5.73 21.04
CA ARG A 141 -4.29 6.77 20.17
C ARG A 141 -3.70 8.13 20.52
N PHE A 142 -2.59 8.47 19.89
CA PHE A 142 -1.96 9.78 20.01
C PHE A 142 -2.47 10.73 18.91
N GLY A 143 -3.64 11.30 19.14
CA GLY A 143 -4.36 12.07 18.12
C GLY A 143 -4.99 11.18 17.05
N GLU A 144 -5.54 11.80 16.00
CA GLU A 144 -6.25 11.11 14.92
C GLU A 144 -5.37 10.79 13.71
N MET A 145 -4.12 11.26 13.68
CA MET A 145 -3.28 11.23 12.49
C MET A 145 -2.97 9.79 12.02
N THR A 146 -2.46 8.94 12.92
CA THR A 146 -2.06 7.56 12.58
C THR A 146 -3.27 6.69 12.21
N SER A 147 -4.39 6.84 12.93
CA SER A 147 -5.62 6.13 12.62
C SER A 147 -6.20 6.53 11.27
N THR A 148 -6.25 7.83 10.99
CA THR A 148 -6.84 8.33 9.74
C THR A 148 -6.01 7.89 8.53
N LEU A 149 -4.68 7.93 8.63
CA LEU A 149 -3.80 7.45 7.57
C LEU A 149 -3.90 5.94 7.37
N GLY A 150 -4.00 5.17 8.45
CA GLY A 150 -4.24 3.74 8.37
C GLY A 150 -5.54 3.41 7.63
N VAL A 151 -6.64 4.12 7.94
CA VAL A 151 -7.93 3.95 7.25
C VAL A 151 -7.81 4.31 5.78
N ILE A 152 -7.22 5.46 5.45
CA ILE A 152 -7.04 5.92 4.07
C ILE A 152 -6.26 4.88 3.27
N LEU A 153 -5.14 4.39 3.83
CA LEU A 153 -4.30 3.40 3.17
C LEU A 153 -5.05 2.09 2.89
N VAL A 154 -5.87 1.62 3.83
CA VAL A 154 -6.71 0.43 3.63
C VAL A 154 -7.77 0.68 2.56
N VAL A 155 -8.54 1.76 2.65
CA VAL A 155 -9.66 2.05 1.73
C VAL A 155 -9.17 2.21 0.28
N LEU A 156 -8.10 2.97 0.07
CA LEU A 156 -7.55 3.18 -1.27
C LEU A 156 -7.02 1.87 -1.87
N ASN A 157 -6.25 1.08 -1.10
CA ASN A 157 -5.69 -0.17 -1.60
C ASN A 157 -6.74 -1.26 -1.82
N VAL A 158 -7.82 -1.30 -1.04
CA VAL A 158 -8.98 -2.15 -1.32
C VAL A 158 -9.61 -1.76 -2.67
N GLY A 159 -9.77 -0.46 -2.92
CA GLY A 159 -10.25 0.06 -4.21
C GLY A 159 -9.37 -0.41 -5.39
N TYR A 160 -8.05 -0.32 -5.24
CA TYR A 160 -7.10 -0.83 -6.23
C TYR A 160 -7.22 -2.33 -6.45
N ILE A 161 -7.24 -3.12 -5.38
CA ILE A 161 -7.34 -4.58 -5.46
C ILE A 161 -8.60 -4.96 -6.24
N LEU A 162 -9.75 -4.36 -5.93
CA LEU A 162 -10.99 -4.60 -6.65
C LEU A 162 -10.87 -4.23 -8.15
N CYS A 163 -10.28 -3.08 -8.46
CA CYS A 163 -10.05 -2.67 -9.85
C CYS A 163 -9.15 -3.66 -10.61
N GLN A 164 -8.07 -4.14 -9.98
CA GLN A 164 -7.17 -5.12 -10.56
C GLN A 164 -7.84 -6.49 -10.75
N LEU A 165 -8.68 -6.93 -9.81
CA LEU A 165 -9.45 -8.18 -9.96
C LEU A 165 -10.44 -8.09 -11.12
N VAL A 166 -11.14 -6.97 -11.29
CA VAL A 166 -12.01 -6.75 -12.46
C VAL A 166 -11.19 -6.72 -13.75
N TYR A 167 -10.01 -6.10 -13.74
CA TYR A 167 -9.10 -6.11 -14.89
C TYR A 167 -8.70 -7.53 -15.29
N LEU A 168 -8.22 -8.34 -14.33
CA LEU A 168 -7.84 -9.73 -14.56
C LEU A 168 -9.02 -10.57 -15.06
N SER A 169 -10.21 -10.34 -14.50
CA SER A 169 -11.46 -10.97 -14.96
C SER A 169 -11.81 -10.58 -16.41
N SER A 170 -11.54 -9.34 -16.82
CA SER A 170 -11.80 -8.87 -18.19
C SER A 170 -10.95 -9.58 -19.25
N LEU A 171 -9.77 -10.08 -18.87
CA LEU A 171 -8.93 -10.90 -19.76
C LEU A 171 -9.55 -12.27 -20.02
N VAL A 172 -10.23 -12.84 -19.02
CA VAL A 172 -10.89 -14.15 -19.12
C VAL A 172 -12.22 -14.04 -19.85
N HIS A 173 -13.08 -13.10 -19.44
CA HIS A 173 -14.45 -12.99 -19.96
C HIS A 173 -14.59 -12.10 -21.20
N ARG A 174 -13.50 -11.45 -21.65
CA ARG A 174 -13.46 -10.56 -22.83
C ARG A 174 -14.57 -9.49 -22.88
N ASN A 175 -15.06 -9.03 -21.73
CA ASN A 175 -16.09 -8.00 -21.67
C ASN A 175 -15.53 -6.63 -22.15
N PRO A 176 -16.08 -6.00 -23.20
CA PRO A 176 -15.57 -4.75 -23.74
C PRO A 176 -15.74 -3.55 -22.79
N PHE A 177 -16.71 -3.59 -21.88
CA PHE A 177 -17.00 -2.48 -20.96
C PHE A 177 -16.13 -2.46 -19.69
N ALA A 178 -15.48 -3.58 -19.36
CA ALA A 178 -14.72 -3.69 -18.13
C ALA A 178 -13.48 -2.77 -18.11
N LEU A 179 -12.76 -2.66 -19.23
CA LEU A 179 -11.55 -1.83 -19.31
C LEU A 179 -11.78 -0.33 -19.11
N PRO A 180 -12.71 0.34 -19.82
CA PRO A 180 -12.94 1.77 -19.61
C PRO A 180 -13.45 2.06 -18.19
N LEU A 181 -14.30 1.19 -17.64
CA LEU A 181 -14.78 1.33 -16.27
C LEU A 181 -13.64 1.22 -15.26
N VAL A 182 -12.77 0.21 -15.39
CA VAL A 182 -11.62 0.03 -14.49
C VAL A 182 -10.66 1.20 -14.61
N THR A 183 -10.36 1.68 -15.83
CA THR A 183 -9.45 2.81 -16.04
C THR A 183 -9.98 4.10 -15.40
N LEU A 184 -11.30 4.32 -15.46
CA LEU A 184 -11.94 5.46 -14.80
C LEU A 184 -11.86 5.34 -13.28
N LEU A 185 -12.20 4.17 -12.74
CA LEU A 185 -12.17 3.93 -11.29
C LEU A 185 -10.75 4.04 -10.72
N THR A 186 -9.75 3.44 -11.36
CA THR A 186 -8.34 3.56 -10.93
C THR A 186 -7.85 5.00 -11.00
N GLY A 187 -8.27 5.76 -12.02
CA GLY A 187 -7.98 7.19 -12.13
C GLY A 187 -8.57 8.01 -10.98
N VAL A 188 -9.81 7.74 -10.57
CA VAL A 188 -10.44 8.42 -9.43
C VAL A 188 -9.72 8.08 -8.13
N VAL A 189 -9.37 6.82 -7.90
CA VAL A 189 -8.63 6.40 -6.70
C VAL A 189 -7.26 7.07 -6.64
N LEU A 190 -6.52 7.11 -7.76
CA LEU A 190 -5.23 7.82 -7.88
C LEU A 190 -5.36 9.30 -7.55
N LEU A 191 -6.40 9.96 -8.07
CA LEU A 191 -6.60 11.38 -7.80
C LEU A 191 -6.85 11.63 -6.31
N ILE A 192 -7.68 10.80 -5.66
CA ILE A 192 -7.92 10.92 -4.21
C ILE A 192 -6.60 10.72 -3.44
N GLU A 193 -5.82 9.72 -3.81
CA GLU A 193 -4.55 9.38 -3.18
C GLU A 193 -3.53 10.52 -3.26
N VAL A 194 -3.32 11.09 -4.45
CA VAL A 194 -2.40 12.22 -4.66
C VAL A 194 -2.84 13.45 -3.87
N ASN A 195 -4.15 13.74 -3.85
CA ASN A 195 -4.68 14.87 -3.08
C ASN A 195 -4.50 14.66 -1.57
N MET A 196 -4.76 13.44 -1.08
CA MET A 196 -4.58 13.11 0.34
C MET A 196 -3.13 13.25 0.76
N ILE A 197 -2.19 12.71 -0.03
CA ILE A 197 -0.76 12.89 0.21
C ILE A 197 -0.41 14.37 0.31
N ASN A 198 -0.86 15.18 -0.65
CA ASN A 198 -0.53 16.60 -0.67
C ASN A 198 -1.09 17.35 0.56
N ILE A 199 -2.29 17.00 1.02
CA ILE A 199 -2.92 17.61 2.20
C ILE A 199 -2.21 17.16 3.50
N TYR A 200 -2.02 15.86 3.69
CA TYR A 200 -1.47 15.31 4.94
C TYR A 200 0.05 15.54 5.07
N MET A 201 0.79 15.63 3.96
CA MET A 201 2.23 15.90 3.98
C MET A 201 2.57 17.40 4.06
N SER A 202 1.59 18.29 3.94
CA SER A 202 1.87 19.72 4.00
C SER A 202 2.11 20.14 5.45
N PRO A 203 3.33 20.62 5.81
CA PRO A 203 3.62 21.06 7.18
C PRO A 203 2.82 22.32 7.55
N VAL A 204 2.31 23.05 6.55
CA VAL A 204 1.53 24.29 6.70
C VAL A 204 0.02 24.02 6.64
N ALA A 205 -0.41 22.76 6.56
CA ALA A 205 -1.84 22.43 6.53
C ALA A 205 -2.53 22.91 7.82
N ALA A 206 -3.69 23.57 7.68
CA ALA A 206 -4.53 23.96 8.80
C ALA A 206 -4.87 22.76 9.72
N LEU A 207 -5.02 21.57 9.13
CA LEU A 207 -5.25 20.32 9.85
C LEU A 207 -4.15 20.00 10.88
N ASN A 208 -2.89 20.34 10.59
CA ASN A 208 -1.80 20.12 11.54
C ASN A 208 -1.89 21.09 12.72
N ALA A 209 -2.24 22.36 12.47
CA ALA A 209 -2.43 23.35 13.53
C ALA A 209 -3.63 23.00 14.42
N ASP A 210 -4.74 22.56 13.83
CA ASP A 210 -5.92 22.14 14.59
C ASP A 210 -5.62 20.89 15.44
N ALA A 211 -4.89 19.92 14.88
CA ALA A 211 -4.48 18.72 15.59
C ALA A 211 -3.53 19.02 16.76
N THR A 212 -2.53 19.89 16.56
CA THR A 212 -1.61 20.29 17.63
C THR A 212 -2.32 21.07 18.72
N ASN A 213 -3.19 22.02 18.36
CA ASN A 213 -3.98 22.79 19.32
C ASN A 213 -4.91 21.88 20.15
N ALA A 214 -5.59 20.93 19.52
CA ALA A 214 -6.46 19.98 20.22
C ALA A 214 -5.66 19.07 21.18
N LEU A 215 -4.45 18.67 20.79
CA LEU A 215 -3.55 17.89 21.65
C LEU A 215 -2.99 18.73 22.81
N GLN A 216 -2.63 19.99 22.58
CA GLN A 216 -2.18 20.90 23.64
C GLN A 216 -3.30 21.17 24.67
N ASP A 217 -4.53 21.39 24.21
CA ASP A 217 -5.68 21.54 25.10
C ASP A 217 -5.94 20.28 25.93
N LYS A 218 -5.84 19.09 25.30
CA LYS A 218 -5.91 17.81 26.02
C LYS A 218 -4.77 17.63 27.01
N LEU A 219 -3.55 18.05 26.66
CA LEU A 219 -2.41 18.02 27.56
C LEU A 219 -2.71 18.82 28.82
N VAL A 220 -3.08 20.10 28.69
CA VAL A 220 -3.34 20.98 29.83
C VAL A 220 -4.49 20.47 30.71
N LYS A 221 -5.56 19.93 30.10
CA LYS A 221 -6.77 19.52 30.84
C LYS A 221 -6.68 18.15 31.48
N SER A 222 -5.99 17.21 30.83
CA SER A 222 -6.12 15.77 31.14
C SER A 222 -4.83 15.13 31.62
N TYR A 223 -3.67 15.74 31.35
CA TYR A 223 -2.40 15.15 31.71
C TYR A 223 -2.09 15.31 33.19
N ALA A 224 -1.74 14.19 33.82
CA ALA A 224 -1.19 14.15 35.16
C ALA A 224 -0.17 13.00 35.27
N ILE A 225 0.87 13.21 36.08
CA ILE A 225 1.95 12.24 36.25
C ILE A 225 1.42 11.02 37.01
N TYR A 226 1.75 9.82 36.51
CA TYR A 226 1.32 8.54 37.08
C TYR A 226 -0.21 8.40 37.19
N ASP A 227 -0.95 9.04 36.28
CA ASP A 227 -2.40 8.96 36.25
C ASP A 227 -2.90 7.68 35.56
N THR A 228 -4.18 7.36 35.76
CA THR A 228 -4.90 6.25 35.12
C THR A 228 -5.60 6.67 33.83
N ASN A 229 -5.59 7.97 33.52
CA ASN A 229 -6.19 8.49 32.30
C ASN A 229 -5.45 7.94 31.06
N VAL A 230 -6.23 7.42 30.11
CA VAL A 230 -5.76 6.88 28.82
C VAL A 230 -4.84 7.86 28.11
N PHE A 231 -5.16 9.16 28.13
CA PHE A 231 -4.33 10.17 27.47
C PHE A 231 -2.96 10.30 28.15
N SER A 232 -2.91 10.38 29.48
CA SER A 232 -1.65 10.51 30.24
C SER A 232 -0.72 9.34 29.99
N VAL A 233 -1.25 8.11 30.10
CA VAL A 233 -0.47 6.89 29.87
C VAL A 233 0.00 6.80 28.42
N THR A 234 -0.87 7.13 27.45
CA THR A 234 -0.50 7.13 26.03
C THR A 234 0.58 8.16 25.74
N TYR A 235 0.45 9.38 26.27
CA TYR A 235 1.45 10.43 26.12
C TYR A 235 2.79 9.97 26.67
N ASP A 236 2.83 9.42 27.89
CA ASP A 236 4.07 8.99 28.53
C ASP A 236 4.78 7.90 27.73
N ILE A 237 4.02 6.93 27.21
CA ILE A 237 4.55 5.86 26.34
C ILE A 237 5.12 6.43 25.05
N ILE A 238 4.42 7.37 24.42
CA ILE A 238 4.87 8.04 23.19
C ILE A 238 6.08 8.93 23.45
N ALA A 239 6.14 9.63 24.58
CA ALA A 239 7.26 10.46 24.98
C ALA A 239 8.55 9.63 25.12
N ILE A 240 8.45 8.45 25.74
CA ILE A 240 9.56 7.51 25.87
C ILE A 240 9.96 6.98 24.49
N TRP A 241 9.04 6.37 23.75
CA TRP A 241 9.32 5.78 22.44
C TRP A 241 9.89 6.81 21.46
N GLY A 242 9.28 7.99 21.42
CA GLY A 242 9.62 9.07 20.51
C GLY A 242 10.80 9.91 20.95
N ARG A 243 11.32 9.71 22.18
CA ARG A 243 12.40 10.53 22.75
C ARG A 243 12.09 12.03 22.59
N CYS A 244 10.88 12.40 23.01
CA CYS A 244 10.28 13.70 22.78
C CYS A 244 9.69 14.27 24.07
N CYS A 245 9.44 15.58 24.10
CA CYS A 245 8.83 16.26 25.23
C CYS A 245 7.82 17.32 24.76
N GLY A 246 6.62 17.27 25.35
CA GLY A 246 5.50 18.12 24.99
C GLY A 246 4.83 17.68 23.69
N ILE A 247 3.83 18.44 23.25
CA ILE A 247 3.18 18.23 21.96
C ILE A 247 4.03 18.87 20.86
N ILE A 248 4.36 20.15 21.01
CA ILE A 248 5.16 20.93 20.06
C ILE A 248 6.61 21.04 20.53
N ASN A 249 6.82 21.27 21.83
CA ASN A 249 8.15 21.39 22.44
C ASN A 249 8.08 21.24 23.97
N GLN A 250 9.25 21.26 24.61
CA GLN A 250 9.37 21.07 26.07
C GLN A 250 8.66 22.14 26.92
N TYR A 251 8.32 23.30 26.35
CA TYR A 251 7.71 24.40 27.09
C TYR A 251 6.20 24.26 27.26
N ASP A 252 5.57 23.26 26.63
CA ASP A 252 4.12 23.00 26.76
C ASP A 252 3.68 22.74 28.22
N PHE A 253 4.61 22.38 29.12
CA PHE A 253 4.35 22.15 30.54
C PHE A 253 4.53 23.37 31.45
N GLN A 254 5.02 24.51 30.94
CA GLN A 254 5.38 25.66 31.79
C GLN A 254 4.20 26.22 32.62
N THR A 255 2.98 26.09 32.11
CA THR A 255 1.76 26.57 32.78
C THR A 255 1.10 25.51 33.67
N MET A 256 1.64 24.28 33.67
CA MET A 256 1.07 23.14 34.37
C MET A 256 1.77 22.90 35.71
N LEU A 257 1.01 22.49 36.73
CA LEU A 257 1.57 22.14 38.02
C LEU A 257 1.66 20.61 38.17
N LEU A 258 2.84 20.07 37.86
CA LEU A 258 3.08 18.63 37.86
C LEU A 258 3.51 18.15 39.25
N LYS A 259 2.62 17.45 39.96
CA LYS A 259 2.90 16.90 41.30
C LYS A 259 3.36 15.45 41.19
N TYR A 260 4.49 15.13 41.82
CA TYR A 260 4.99 13.76 41.93
C TYR A 260 5.34 13.44 43.40
N ARG A 261 5.17 12.19 43.82
CA ARG A 261 5.60 11.72 45.14
C ARG A 261 6.65 10.63 44.98
N HIS A 262 7.86 10.89 45.47
CA HIS A 262 8.94 9.91 45.51
C HIS A 262 9.30 9.61 46.97
N GLY A 263 9.26 8.34 47.38
CA GLY A 263 9.57 7.95 48.76
C GLY A 263 8.71 8.65 49.83
N GLY A 264 7.46 9.00 49.50
CA GLY A 264 6.56 9.74 50.38
C GLY A 264 6.74 11.26 50.39
N VAL A 265 7.78 11.80 49.74
CA VAL A 265 8.05 13.24 49.68
C VAL A 265 7.40 13.86 48.44
N PRO A 266 6.52 14.87 48.59
CA PRO A 266 5.96 15.59 47.45
C PRO A 266 7.02 16.48 46.79
N ARG A 267 7.14 16.37 45.46
CA ARG A 267 7.96 17.21 44.60
C ARG A 267 7.09 17.83 43.52
N VAL A 268 7.43 19.06 43.13
CA VAL A 268 6.85 19.71 41.95
C VAL A 268 7.87 19.57 40.84
N LEU A 269 7.47 18.96 39.73
CA LEU A 269 8.30 18.77 38.55
C LEU A 269 8.03 19.90 37.56
N GLN A 270 9.07 20.38 36.88
CA GLN A 270 8.93 21.37 35.80
C GLN A 270 8.45 20.71 34.50
N VAL A 271 8.91 19.48 34.26
CA VAL A 271 8.51 18.65 33.14
C VAL A 271 8.22 17.22 33.60
N PRO A 272 7.48 16.42 32.82
CA PRO A 272 7.36 14.99 33.08
C PRO A 272 8.71 14.29 33.13
N ALA A 273 8.84 13.28 34.00
CA ALA A 273 10.01 12.41 34.03
C ALA A 273 10.28 11.75 32.67
N THR A 274 9.23 11.45 31.89
CA THR A 274 9.32 10.88 30.54
C THR A 274 9.98 11.81 29.51
N CYS A 275 10.14 13.10 29.82
CA CYS A 275 10.88 14.05 29.00
C CYS A 275 12.40 13.99 29.21
N CYS A 276 12.88 13.35 30.27
CA CYS A 276 14.31 13.22 30.55
C CYS A 276 14.97 12.27 29.55
N LYS A 277 16.22 12.57 29.18
CA LYS A 277 16.99 11.69 28.30
C LYS A 277 17.19 10.31 28.92
N GLU A 278 17.21 9.30 28.07
CA GLU A 278 17.45 7.90 28.41
C GLU A 278 18.67 7.67 29.32
N THR A 279 19.72 8.50 29.21
CA THR A 279 20.89 8.45 30.09
C THR A 279 20.56 8.64 31.56
N GLU A 280 19.56 9.47 31.88
CA GLU A 280 19.08 9.67 33.25
C GLU A 280 18.36 8.42 33.75
N PHE A 281 17.56 7.77 32.89
CA PHE A 281 16.88 6.51 33.23
C PHE A 281 17.86 5.36 33.48
N ILE A 282 18.99 5.32 32.77
CA ILE A 282 20.08 4.37 33.05
C ILE A 282 20.72 4.68 34.41
N SER A 283 20.84 5.96 34.77
CA SER A 283 21.51 6.42 36.00
C SER A 283 20.66 6.20 37.25
N GLY A 284 19.34 6.05 37.10
CA GLY A 284 18.42 5.63 38.15
C GLY A 284 17.34 6.65 38.48
N ILE A 285 16.41 6.27 39.36
CA ILE A 285 15.18 7.04 39.63
C ILE A 285 15.48 8.44 40.20
N SER A 286 16.49 8.56 41.07
CA SER A 286 16.87 9.86 41.63
C SER A 286 17.36 10.84 40.57
N ALA A 287 18.16 10.37 39.61
CA ALA A 287 18.67 11.19 38.50
C ALA A 287 17.52 11.69 37.61
N VAL A 288 16.55 10.82 37.31
CA VAL A 288 15.35 11.20 36.54
C VAL A 288 14.52 12.25 37.29
N VAL A 289 14.32 12.09 38.60
CA VAL A 289 13.59 13.09 39.41
C VAL A 289 14.32 14.43 39.42
N ASP A 290 15.64 14.43 39.60
CA ASP A 290 16.44 15.66 39.58
C ASP A 290 16.40 16.35 38.21
N CYS A 291 16.50 15.58 37.13
CA CYS A 291 16.29 16.07 35.76
C CYS A 291 14.91 16.72 35.60
N ALA A 292 13.83 16.05 36.03
CA ALA A 292 12.47 16.56 35.88
C ALA A 292 12.17 17.81 36.74
N VAL A 293 12.82 17.94 37.90
CA VAL A 293 12.74 19.13 38.76
C VAL A 293 13.48 20.32 38.15
N ARG A 294 14.66 20.09 37.55
CA ARG A 294 15.50 21.16 36.99
C ARG A 294 15.21 21.48 35.53
N ALA A 295 14.52 20.58 34.82
CA ALA A 295 14.35 20.59 33.37
C ALA A 295 15.70 20.60 32.61
N GLU A 296 16.73 19.95 33.17
CA GLU A 296 18.05 19.78 32.56
C GLU A 296 18.16 18.41 31.89
N ASN A 297 18.96 18.27 30.82
CA ASN A 297 19.12 17.00 30.08
C ASN A 297 17.81 16.39 29.54
N ILE A 298 16.89 17.24 29.09
CA ILE A 298 15.60 16.83 28.53
C ILE A 298 15.61 16.76 27.00
N TYR A 299 14.63 16.06 26.44
CA TYR A 299 14.31 16.15 25.01
C TYR A 299 13.65 17.49 24.68
N THR A 300 13.99 18.07 23.54
CA THR A 300 13.49 19.39 23.10
C THR A 300 12.49 19.31 21.95
N VAL A 301 12.42 18.16 21.28
CA VAL A 301 11.49 17.94 20.16
C VAL A 301 10.13 17.56 20.72
N GLY A 302 9.06 18.21 20.25
CA GLY A 302 7.68 17.83 20.57
C GLY A 302 7.28 16.47 20.02
N CYS A 303 6.43 15.75 20.75
CA CYS A 303 5.99 14.42 20.36
C CYS A 303 5.12 14.40 19.11
N TYR A 304 4.35 15.47 18.85
CA TYR A 304 3.64 15.58 17.58
C TYR A 304 4.62 15.73 16.42
N ASN A 305 5.62 16.60 16.57
CA ASN A 305 6.63 16.84 15.53
C ASN A 305 7.44 15.57 15.25
N MET A 306 7.86 14.86 16.30
CA MET A 306 8.56 13.59 16.13
C MET A 306 7.69 12.54 15.40
N LEU A 307 6.42 12.41 15.78
CA LEU A 307 5.50 11.48 15.11
C LEU A 307 5.24 11.88 13.65
N PHE A 308 5.11 13.18 13.39
CA PHE A 308 4.95 13.74 12.06
C PHE A 308 6.20 13.48 11.19
N ASP A 309 7.40 13.73 11.70
CA ASP A 309 8.65 13.48 10.99
C ASP A 309 8.85 11.98 10.71
N TRP A 310 8.54 11.13 11.70
CA TRP A 310 8.57 9.68 11.54
C TRP A 310 7.62 9.22 10.43
N LEU A 311 6.41 9.77 10.41
CA LEU A 311 5.42 9.46 9.39
C LEU A 311 5.82 9.98 8.01
N MET A 312 6.34 11.21 7.93
CA MET A 312 6.81 11.86 6.70
C MET A 312 7.89 11.03 6.01
N PHE A 313 8.75 10.35 6.77
CA PHE A 313 9.73 9.42 6.21
C PHE A 313 9.09 8.27 5.41
N TYR A 314 8.10 7.59 5.98
CA TYR A 314 7.40 6.49 5.28
C TYR A 314 6.51 6.98 4.15
N CYS A 315 5.91 8.15 4.34
CA CYS A 315 5.19 8.89 3.33
C CYS A 315 6.07 9.16 2.09
N ASN A 316 7.32 9.59 2.27
CA ASN A 316 8.25 9.77 1.15
C ASN A 316 8.51 8.44 0.41
N LEU A 317 8.62 7.32 1.10
CA LEU A 317 8.73 6.00 0.46
C LEU A 317 7.45 5.63 -0.30
N TYR A 318 6.29 6.02 0.22
CA TYR A 318 4.99 5.82 -0.43
C TYR A 318 4.87 6.55 -1.76
N SER A 319 5.54 7.69 -1.96
CA SER A 319 5.55 8.39 -3.25
C SER A 319 6.05 7.51 -4.41
N ILE A 320 6.95 6.56 -4.14
CA ILE A 320 7.43 5.59 -5.14
C ILE A 320 6.29 4.67 -5.59
N VAL A 321 5.44 4.24 -4.66
CA VAL A 321 4.25 3.43 -4.97
C VAL A 321 3.30 4.20 -5.87
N VAL A 322 3.05 5.47 -5.58
CA VAL A 322 2.18 6.33 -6.41
C VAL A 322 2.69 6.41 -7.84
N VAL A 323 4.02 6.53 -8.03
CA VAL A 323 4.63 6.50 -9.36
C VAL A 323 4.39 5.15 -10.05
N ILE A 324 4.52 4.02 -9.33
CA ILE A 324 4.23 2.69 -9.88
C ILE A 324 2.76 2.57 -10.30
N GLN A 325 1.81 3.09 -9.50
CA GLN A 325 0.38 3.06 -9.84
C GLN A 325 0.05 4.00 -11.01
N LEU A 326 0.74 5.14 -11.14
CA LEU A 326 0.62 6.02 -12.32
C LEU A 326 1.11 5.32 -13.60
N LEU A 327 2.21 4.58 -13.51
CA LEU A 327 2.68 3.75 -14.62
C LEU A 327 1.66 2.65 -14.97
N ASP A 328 1.06 2.02 -13.97
CA ASP A 328 -0.01 1.04 -14.18
C ASP A 328 -1.23 1.65 -14.89
N MET A 329 -1.66 2.85 -14.49
CA MET A 329 -2.73 3.59 -15.17
C MET A 329 -2.34 3.94 -16.62
N ALA A 330 -1.10 4.34 -16.87
CA ALA A 330 -0.63 4.61 -18.23
C ALA A 330 -0.70 3.34 -19.11
N VAL A 331 -0.34 2.17 -18.56
CA VAL A 331 -0.51 0.88 -19.23
C VAL A 331 -1.98 0.60 -19.54
N HIS A 332 -2.91 0.83 -18.59
CA HIS A 332 -4.35 0.68 -18.83
C HIS A 332 -4.84 1.56 -19.99
N ILE A 333 -4.45 2.84 -20.01
CA ILE A 333 -4.83 3.78 -21.06
C ILE A 333 -4.31 3.33 -22.43
N LEU A 334 -3.06 2.86 -22.51
CA LEU A 334 -2.46 2.37 -23.75
C LEU A 334 -3.20 1.14 -24.29
N LEU A 335 -3.56 0.19 -23.40
CA LEU A 335 -4.33 -1.00 -23.78
C LEU A 335 -5.74 -0.66 -24.22
N TYR A 336 -6.39 0.26 -23.52
CA TYR A 336 -7.69 0.78 -23.91
C TYR A 336 -7.64 1.41 -25.32
N LYS A 337 -6.68 2.33 -25.56
CA LYS A 337 -6.49 2.95 -26.88
C LYS A 337 -6.26 1.92 -27.98
N ARG A 338 -5.46 0.88 -27.72
CA ARG A 338 -5.21 -0.20 -28.70
C ARG A 338 -6.50 -0.95 -29.04
N ARG A 339 -7.31 -1.31 -28.03
CA ARG A 339 -8.60 -2.00 -28.28
C ARG A 339 -9.59 -1.13 -29.05
N VAL A 340 -9.71 0.15 -28.69
CA VAL A 340 -10.59 1.09 -29.40
C VAL A 340 -10.14 1.25 -30.85
N ARG A 341 -8.84 1.36 -31.13
CA ARG A 341 -8.32 1.44 -32.51
C ARG A 341 -8.69 0.21 -33.33
N ILE A 342 -8.57 -0.99 -32.77
CA ILE A 342 -8.95 -2.25 -33.44
C ILE A 342 -10.45 -2.27 -33.74
N LEU A 343 -11.29 -1.86 -32.78
CA LEU A 343 -12.74 -1.76 -32.99
C LEU A 343 -13.09 -0.76 -34.10
N ILE A 344 -12.46 0.42 -34.11
CA ILE A 344 -12.67 1.42 -35.16
C ILE A 344 -12.28 0.86 -36.54
N LEU A 345 -11.10 0.24 -36.66
CA LEU A 345 -10.64 -0.36 -37.92
C LEU A 345 -11.56 -1.49 -38.40
N TYR A 346 -12.08 -2.31 -37.48
CA TYR A 346 -13.06 -3.35 -37.79
C TYR A 346 -14.37 -2.75 -38.29
N THR A 347 -14.90 -1.73 -37.61
CA THR A 347 -16.12 -1.03 -38.04
C THR A 347 -15.95 -0.29 -39.36
N SER A 348 -14.77 0.29 -39.65
CA SER A 348 -14.51 0.94 -40.94
C SER A 348 -14.38 -0.07 -42.08
N LYS A 349 -13.85 -1.28 -41.83
CA LYS A 349 -13.78 -2.35 -42.83
C LYS A 349 -15.16 -2.94 -43.15
N PHE A 350 -16.05 -3.00 -42.16
CA PHE A 350 -17.46 -3.37 -42.34
C PHE A 350 -18.35 -2.23 -42.85
N LYS A 351 -17.83 -1.01 -42.93
CA LYS A 351 -18.44 0.08 -43.69
C LYS A 351 -18.14 -0.11 -45.18
N THR A 352 -18.57 -1.26 -45.72
CA THR A 352 -18.59 -1.60 -47.15
C THR A 352 -19.97 -1.29 -47.75
N PRO A 353 -20.07 -1.04 -49.07
CA PRO A 353 -21.03 -0.12 -49.72
C PRO A 353 -22.47 -0.67 -49.88
N ILE A 354 -22.94 -1.54 -48.98
CA ILE A 354 -24.32 -2.04 -49.02
C ILE A 354 -25.31 -0.89 -48.75
N PHE A 355 -24.95 0.05 -47.87
CA PHE A 355 -25.79 1.23 -47.60
C PHE A 355 -25.76 2.24 -48.76
N ASP A 356 -24.62 2.41 -49.43
CA ASP A 356 -24.51 3.28 -50.61
C ASP A 356 -25.18 2.66 -51.85
N SER A 357 -25.18 1.33 -51.97
CA SER A 357 -25.93 0.57 -52.99
C SER A 357 -27.46 0.68 -52.80
N TRP A 358 -27.93 0.72 -51.55
CA TRP A 358 -29.34 0.91 -51.24
C TRP A 358 -29.81 2.34 -51.49
N LEU A 359 -28.99 3.35 -51.15
CA LEU A 359 -29.29 4.76 -51.43
C LEU A 359 -29.20 5.11 -52.92
N SER A 360 -28.30 4.48 -53.67
CA SER A 360 -28.19 4.65 -55.12
C SER A 360 -29.38 4.07 -55.90
N LYS A 361 -30.06 3.04 -55.38
CA LYS A 361 -31.25 2.44 -56.02
C LYS A 361 -32.58 3.10 -55.63
N GLY A 362 -32.57 4.06 -54.70
CA GLY A 362 -33.78 4.73 -54.22
C GLY A 362 -34.16 6.01 -54.97
N ASN A 363 -33.41 6.43 -55.98
CA ASN A 363 -33.60 7.72 -56.66
C ASN A 363 -34.08 7.62 -58.12
N THR A 364 -34.72 6.51 -58.49
CA THR A 364 -35.44 6.36 -59.77
C THR A 364 -36.92 6.11 -59.53
N THR A 365 -37.65 7.17 -59.19
CA THR A 365 -39.11 7.27 -59.41
C THR A 365 -39.48 8.72 -59.65
#